data_AF-A0A2S9S0T3-F1
#
_entry.id   AF-A0A2S9S0T3-F1
#
_cell.length_a   1.000
_cell.length_b   1.000
_cell.length_c   1.000
_cell.angle_alpha   90.00
_cell.angle_beta   90.00
_cell.angle_gamma   90.00
#
_symmetry.space_group_name_H-M   'P 1'
#
loop_
_entity.id
_entity.type
_entity.pdbx_description
1 polymer ?
#
loop_
_entity_poly.entity_id
_entity_poly.type
_entity_poly.pdbx_seq_one_letter_code
_entity_poly.pdbx_strand_id
1 'polypeptide(L)'
;MSELTKNDLKIGRFYSAKRPQRFGFFRLLNDREIIWLSDTHVKYDSPSVKFGAKYPIVTIERFLKWVKEDVTEQMPKDEWRRAG
;
A
#
# COMPACT_ATOMS: atom_id res chain seq x y z
N MET A 1 -9.62 13.68 8.78
CA MET A 1 -9.62 12.58 7.80
C MET A 1 -10.43 11.45 8.40
N SER A 2 -11.48 11.01 7.71
CA SER A 2 -12.22 9.80 8.10
C SER A 2 -11.28 8.59 8.04
N GLU A 3 -11.36 7.70 9.03
CA GLU A 3 -10.63 6.44 8.95
C GLU A 3 -11.21 5.59 7.80
N LEU A 4 -10.33 5.02 6.98
CA LEU A 4 -10.73 4.10 5.92
C LEU A 4 -11.34 2.83 6.54
N THR A 5 -12.36 2.29 5.87
CA THR A 5 -13.02 1.04 6.21
C THR A 5 -12.71 -0.02 5.17
N LYS A 6 -13.15 -1.27 5.42
CA LYS A 6 -13.04 -2.37 4.43
C LYS A 6 -13.65 -1.99 3.08
N ASN A 7 -14.77 -1.26 3.07
CA ASN A 7 -15.51 -0.92 1.85
C ASN A 7 -14.76 0.08 0.97
N ASP A 8 -13.79 0.80 1.53
CA ASP A 8 -12.95 1.76 0.81
C ASP A 8 -11.73 1.09 0.15
N LEU A 9 -11.42 -0.16 0.53
CA LEU A 9 -10.30 -0.92 -0.02
C LEU A 9 -10.69 -1.53 -1.38
N LYS A 10 -9.86 -1.30 -2.41
CA LYS A 10 -10.10 -1.81 -3.77
C LYS A 10 -8.82 -2.38 -4.36
N ILE A 11 -8.99 -3.46 -5.14
CA ILE A 11 -7.90 -4.05 -5.94
C ILE A 11 -7.45 -3.06 -7.01
N GLY A 12 -6.13 -2.99 -7.27
CA GLY A 12 -5.50 -2.06 -8.20
C GLY A 12 -5.34 -0.64 -7.68
N ARG A 13 -5.68 -0.38 -6.42
CA ARG A 13 -5.49 0.94 -5.78
C ARG A 13 -4.28 0.95 -4.85
N PHE A 14 -3.70 2.13 -4.72
CA PHE A 14 -2.50 2.37 -3.93
C PHE A 14 -2.83 3.12 -2.64
N TYR A 15 -2.22 2.67 -1.55
CA TYR A 15 -2.50 3.16 -0.22
C TYR A 15 -1.22 3.56 0.49
N SER A 16 -1.26 4.67 1.22
CA SER A 16 -0.12 5.21 1.97
C SER A 16 -0.23 4.90 3.45
N ALA A 17 0.91 4.69 4.10
CA ALA A 17 0.99 4.44 5.54
C ALA A 17 0.62 5.69 6.37
N LYS A 18 0.12 5.49 7.60
CA LYS A 18 0.03 6.55 8.64
C LYS A 18 1.39 7.14 8.98
N ARG A 19 2.45 6.31 8.89
CA ARG A 19 3.85 6.71 9.06
C ARG A 19 4.66 6.18 7.87
N PRO A 20 4.76 6.94 6.78
CA PRO A 20 5.50 6.52 5.59
C PRO A 20 6.97 6.28 5.92
N GLN A 21 7.51 5.20 5.35
CA GLN A 21 8.93 4.88 5.42
C GLN A 21 9.55 5.01 4.03
N ARG A 22 10.82 5.38 4.01
CA ARG A 22 11.61 5.53 2.79
C ARG A 22 12.37 4.23 2.53
N PHE A 23 12.38 3.76 1.29
CA PHE A 23 13.01 2.51 0.89
C PHE A 23 13.94 2.70 -0.31
N GLY A 24 15.09 2.03 -0.26
CA GLY A 24 16.09 2.03 -1.32
C GLY A 24 16.80 3.37 -1.53
N PHE A 25 17.68 3.40 -2.53
CA PHE A 25 18.47 4.58 -2.90
C PHE A 25 17.58 5.76 -3.37
N PHE A 26 16.49 5.45 -4.08
CA PHE A 26 15.55 6.44 -4.61
C PHE A 26 14.53 6.98 -3.59
N ARG A 27 14.65 6.61 -2.31
CA ARG A 27 13.76 7.06 -1.22
C ARG A 27 12.28 6.84 -1.55
N LEU A 28 11.94 5.69 -2.10
CA LEU A 28 10.56 5.32 -2.43
C LEU A 28 9.73 5.25 -1.16
N LEU A 29 8.48 5.70 -1.22
CA LEU A 29 7.54 5.54 -0.11
C LEU A 29 7.10 4.08 -0.03
N ASN A 30 6.94 3.56 1.18
CA ASN A 30 6.46 2.19 1.42
C ASN A 30 4.96 2.01 1.15
N ASP A 31 4.44 2.68 0.13
CA ASP A 31 3.06 2.56 -0.34
C ASP A 31 2.76 1.11 -0.72
N ARG A 32 1.48 0.74 -0.65
CA ARG A 32 1.01 -0.61 -0.92
C ARG A 32 -0.05 -0.60 -2.00
N GLU A 33 0.19 -1.34 -3.07
CA GLU A 33 -0.82 -1.66 -4.08
C GLU A 33 -1.60 -2.89 -3.63
N ILE A 34 -2.92 -2.83 -3.57
CA ILE A 34 -3.72 -4.03 -3.31
C ILE A 34 -3.82 -4.83 -4.60
N ILE A 35 -3.18 -6.00 -4.65
CA ILE A 35 -3.24 -6.90 -5.81
C ILE A 35 -4.30 -7.99 -5.65
N TRP A 36 -4.74 -8.25 -4.41
CA TRP A 36 -5.86 -9.14 -4.14
C TRP A 36 -6.50 -8.82 -2.78
N LEU A 37 -7.81 -9.00 -2.72
CA LEU A 37 -8.64 -8.72 -1.55
C LEU A 37 -9.61 -9.90 -1.32
N SER A 38 -9.76 -10.32 -0.07
CA SER A 38 -10.84 -11.21 0.38
C SER A 38 -11.64 -10.57 1.49
N ASP A 39 -12.55 -11.33 2.09
CA ASP A 39 -13.33 -10.83 3.21
C ASP A 39 -12.53 -10.49 4.45
N THR A 40 -11.36 -11.09 4.61
CA THR A 40 -10.55 -10.99 5.83
C THR A 40 -9.11 -10.56 5.57
N HIS A 41 -8.61 -10.68 4.34
CA HIS A 41 -7.20 -10.47 4.02
C HIS A 41 -6.97 -9.56 2.81
N VAL A 42 -5.84 -8.87 2.85
CA VAL A 42 -5.27 -8.07 1.76
C VAL A 42 -3.94 -8.70 1.38
N LYS A 43 -3.74 -8.92 0.08
CA LYS A 43 -2.44 -9.21 -0.50
C LYS A 43 -1.97 -7.97 -1.27
N TYR A 44 -0.74 -7.56 -1.06
CA TYR A 44 -0.25 -6.31 -1.61
C TYR A 44 1.16 -6.40 -2.22
N ASP A 45 1.46 -5.49 -3.13
CA ASP A 45 2.82 -5.17 -3.57
C ASP A 45 3.29 -3.83 -2.98
N SER A 46 4.60 -3.60 -2.90
CA SER A 46 5.20 -2.39 -2.32
C SER A 46 6.68 -2.29 -2.68
N PRO A 47 7.29 -1.08 -2.70
CA PRO A 47 8.76 -0.92 -2.83
C PRO A 47 9.58 -1.65 -1.78
N SER A 48 8.95 -1.99 -0.65
CA SER A 48 9.56 -2.76 0.44
C SER A 48 9.57 -4.28 0.18
N VAL A 49 8.79 -4.77 -0.78
CA VAL A 49 8.76 -6.18 -1.16
C VAL A 49 9.98 -6.48 -2.02
N LYS A 50 10.82 -7.42 -1.58
CA LYS A 50 12.03 -7.79 -2.32
C LYS A 50 11.67 -8.43 -3.65
N PHE A 51 12.45 -8.13 -4.69
CA PHE A 51 12.33 -8.81 -5.97
C PHE A 51 12.41 -10.34 -5.79
N GLY A 52 11.46 -11.07 -6.39
CA GLY A 52 11.33 -12.53 -6.25
C GLY A 52 10.71 -13.01 -4.94
N ALA A 53 10.31 -12.11 -4.03
CA ALA A 53 9.58 -12.50 -2.83
C ALA A 53 8.11 -12.84 -3.14
N LYS A 54 7.51 -13.66 -2.27
CA LYS A 54 6.06 -13.81 -2.26
C LYS A 54 5.45 -12.51 -1.72
N TYR A 55 4.46 -11.97 -2.44
CA TYR A 55 3.69 -10.81 -2.00
C TYR A 55 3.09 -11.05 -0.61
N PRO A 56 3.26 -10.11 0.34
CA PRO A 56 2.72 -10.24 1.68
C PRO A 56 1.19 -10.34 1.70
N ILE A 57 0.69 -11.16 2.63
CA ILE A 57 -0.75 -11.28 2.94
C ILE A 57 -0.93 -10.89 4.40
N VAL A 58 -1.85 -9.95 4.66
CA VAL A 58 -2.17 -9.45 6.01
C VAL A 58 -3.68 -9.40 6.20
N THR A 59 -4.15 -9.41 7.45
CA THR A 59 -5.57 -9.20 7.72
C THR A 59 -5.98 -7.77 7.35
N ILE A 60 -7.25 -7.59 6.97
CA ILE A 60 -7.83 -6.25 6.71
C ILE A 60 -7.64 -5.35 7.93
N GLU A 61 -7.86 -5.86 9.15
CA GLU A 61 -7.65 -5.09 10.38
C GLU A 61 -6.22 -4.55 10.50
N ARG A 62 -5.21 -5.39 10.23
CA ARG A 62 -3.80 -4.98 10.23
C ARG A 62 -3.51 -3.95 9.14
N PHE A 63 -4.10 -4.12 7.96
CA PHE A 63 -3.96 -3.17 6.86
C PHE A 63 -4.59 -1.81 7.21
N LEU A 64 -5.80 -1.79 7.77
CA LEU A 64 -6.52 -0.59 8.18
C LEU A 64 -5.81 0.17 9.31
N LYS A 65 -5.16 -0.55 10.25
CA LYS A 65 -4.29 0.07 11.27
C LYS A 65 -3.06 0.76 10.65
N TRP A 66 -2.54 0.21 9.55
CA TRP A 66 -1.38 0.75 8.85
C TRP A 66 -1.71 1.91 7.91
N VAL A 67 -2.86 1.86 7.22
CA VAL A 67 -3.22 2.80 6.14
C VAL A 67 -3.71 4.15 6.67
N LYS A 68 -3.37 5.22 5.94
CA LYS A 68 -3.86 6.57 6.19
C LYS A 68 -4.85 7.02 5.12
N GLU A 69 -4.47 6.87 3.87
CA GLU A 69 -5.19 7.45 2.73
C GLU A 69 -4.93 6.66 1.45
N ASP A 70 -5.88 6.77 0.52
CA ASP A 70 -5.75 6.30 -0.86
C ASP A 70 -4.97 7.34 -1.67
N VAL A 71 -3.91 6.89 -2.32
CA VAL A 71 -2.95 7.74 -3.05
C VAL A 71 -2.86 7.36 -4.52
N THR A 72 -3.83 6.61 -5.02
CA THR A 72 -3.86 6.13 -6.42
C THR A 72 -3.70 7.28 -7.41
N GLU A 73 -4.41 8.39 -7.20
CA GLU A 73 -4.35 9.56 -8.09
C GLU A 73 -3.03 10.34 -7.98
N GLN A 74 -2.22 10.08 -6.95
CA GLN A 74 -0.91 10.68 -6.75
C GLN A 74 0.22 9.78 -7.26
N MET A 75 -0.09 8.55 -7.70
CA MET A 75 0.93 7.63 -8.19
C MET A 75 1.45 8.09 -9.57
N PRO A 76 2.78 8.15 -9.76
CA PRO A 76 3.34 8.34 -11.08
C PRO A 76 3.04 7.13 -11.96
N LYS A 77 2.91 7.36 -13.28
CA LYS A 77 2.66 6.30 -14.23
C LYS A 77 3.84 5.31 -14.25
N ASP A 78 3.54 4.02 -14.11
CA ASP A 78 4.51 2.92 -14.15
C ASP A 78 5.65 3.00 -13.10
N GLU A 79 5.48 3.83 -12.05
CA GLU A 79 6.49 4.06 -11.01
C GLU A 79 5.88 4.13 -9.60
N TRP A 80 6.74 4.03 -8.57
CA TRP A 80 6.37 4.26 -7.18
C TRP A 80 6.60 5.71 -6.76
N ARG A 81 5.74 6.24 -5.87
CA ARG A 81 5.96 7.57 -5.27
C ARG A 81 7.28 7.63 -4.51
N ARG A 82 7.97 8.75 -4.67
CA ARG A 82 9.21 9.08 -3.96
C ARG A 82 8.91 10.02 -2.81
N ALA A 83 9.69 9.96 -1.74
CA ALA A 83 9.68 11.02 -0.76
C ALA A 83 10.22 12.30 -1.39
N GLY A 84 9.41 13.36 -1.39
CA GLY A 84 9.87 14.73 -1.68
C GLY A 84 10.94 15.20 -0.71
#